data_AF-A0A7W3X3C3-F1
#
_entry.id   AF-A0A7W3X3C3-F1
#
_cell.length_a   1.000
_cell.length_b   1.000
_cell.length_c   1.000
_cell.angle_alpha   90.00
_cell.angle_beta   90.00
_cell.angle_gamma   90.00
#
_symmetry.space_group_name_H-M   'P 1'
#
loop_
_entity.id
_entity.type
_entity.pdbx_description
1 polymer ?
#
loop_
_entity_poly.entity_id
_entity_poly.type
_entity_poly.pdbx_seq_one_letter_code
_entity_poly.pdbx_strand_id
1 'polypeptide(L)'
;MKSITSLFITLILLSACASKGPTHIALNPTLPQVSQQTDSVISLMLNTVDSRSDATVVRFIEDEKVMRTVSLGEPIARQLNQIYRQGMTKSGYQIDPSATNSVQFQVTHLQSDVIDTTFGYDTKTRITVTALAKNAQKTLTKKYNIRGSNEGAFSPDFATLELEFNKLLGELNQQILNDPELHQFLQQ
;
A
#
# COMPACT_ATOMS: atom_id res chain seq x y z
N MET A 1 -9.92 -54.51 54.86
CA MET A 1 -10.89 -53.77 54.02
C MET A 1 -10.53 -52.29 54.06
N LYS A 2 -10.68 -51.60 52.91
CA LYS A 2 -10.64 -50.15 52.66
C LYS A 2 -9.39 -49.65 51.90
N SER A 3 -9.54 -49.78 50.58
CA SER A 3 -8.97 -48.96 49.50
C SER A 3 -9.23 -47.46 49.71
N ILE A 4 -8.38 -46.59 49.13
CA ILE A 4 -8.69 -45.30 48.45
C ILE A 4 -7.33 -44.77 47.92
N THR A 5 -6.89 -45.16 46.73
CA THR A 5 -7.04 -44.45 45.44
C THR A 5 -6.55 -42.99 45.42
N SER A 6 -5.35 -42.81 44.86
CA SER A 6 -4.91 -41.81 43.87
C SER A 6 -5.55 -40.40 43.90
N LEU A 7 -4.72 -39.38 44.16
CA LEU A 7 -5.04 -37.99 43.83
C LEU A 7 -3.87 -37.37 43.06
N PHE A 8 -3.88 -37.59 41.74
CA PHE A 8 -3.08 -36.82 40.77
C PHE A 8 -3.70 -35.43 40.64
N ILE A 9 -3.03 -34.41 41.17
CA ILE A 9 -3.35 -32.99 40.90
C ILE A 9 -2.48 -32.55 39.75
N THR A 10 -3.02 -32.62 38.53
CA THR A 10 -2.41 -32.06 37.33
C THR A 10 -2.74 -30.57 37.30
N LEU A 11 -1.77 -29.74 37.68
CA LEU A 11 -1.88 -28.28 37.60
C LEU A 11 -1.76 -27.87 36.13
N ILE A 12 -2.88 -27.56 35.49
CA ILE A 12 -2.90 -27.05 34.12
C ILE A 12 -2.41 -25.59 34.17
N LEU A 13 -1.17 -25.37 33.76
CA LEU A 13 -0.64 -24.05 33.46
C LEU A 13 -1.33 -23.53 32.19
N LEU A 14 -2.46 -22.83 32.33
CA LEU A 14 -3.02 -22.03 31.24
C LEU A 14 -2.15 -20.78 31.06
N SER A 15 -1.06 -20.89 30.30
CA SER A 15 -0.42 -19.73 29.69
C SER A 15 -1.36 -19.19 28.61
N ALA A 16 -2.21 -18.25 28.98
CA ALA A 16 -2.92 -17.42 28.01
C ALA A 16 -1.87 -16.60 27.24
N CYS A 17 -1.48 -17.06 26.05
CA CYS A 17 -0.84 -16.21 25.08
C CYS A 17 -1.83 -15.11 24.75
N ALA A 18 -1.70 -13.95 25.42
CA ALA A 18 -2.38 -12.74 25.01
C ALA A 18 -2.05 -12.51 23.54
N SER A 19 -3.03 -12.79 22.69
CA SER A 19 -2.98 -12.53 21.26
C SER A 19 -2.56 -11.07 21.08
N LYS A 20 -1.32 -10.85 20.62
CA LYS A 20 -0.84 -9.51 20.32
C LYS A 20 -1.65 -9.03 19.11
N GLY A 21 -2.52 -8.05 19.34
CA GLY A 21 -3.27 -7.40 18.26
C GLY A 21 -2.34 -6.78 17.20
N PRO A 22 -2.89 -6.32 16.07
CA PRO A 22 -2.11 -5.73 14.98
C PRO A 22 -1.24 -4.57 15.49
N THR A 23 0.04 -4.59 15.13
CA THR A 23 1.01 -3.54 15.50
C THR A 23 1.44 -2.71 14.28
N HIS A 24 0.95 -3.08 13.11
CA HIS A 24 1.33 -2.55 11.82
C HIS A 24 0.11 -2.52 10.89
N ILE A 25 0.15 -1.64 9.90
CA ILE A 25 -0.85 -1.59 8.84
C ILE A 25 -0.55 -2.69 7.81
N ALA A 26 -1.56 -3.51 7.51
CA ALA A 26 -1.52 -4.50 6.45
C ALA A 26 -2.21 -3.95 5.20
N LEU A 27 -1.41 -3.70 4.16
CA LEU A 27 -1.94 -3.30 2.86
C LEU A 27 -2.10 -4.53 1.97
N ASN A 28 -3.17 -4.51 1.18
CA ASN A 28 -3.48 -5.51 0.17
C ASN A 28 -4.08 -4.81 -1.05
N PRO A 29 -3.26 -4.01 -1.78
CA PRO A 29 -3.74 -3.33 -2.97
C PRO A 29 -4.17 -4.36 -4.01
N THR A 30 -5.23 -4.06 -4.75
CA THR A 30 -5.78 -4.95 -5.78
C THR A 30 -5.45 -4.43 -7.17
N LEU A 31 -5.40 -5.36 -8.13
CA LEU A 31 -5.28 -5.00 -9.54
C LEU A 31 -6.61 -4.42 -10.04
N PRO A 32 -6.65 -3.15 -10.49
CA PRO A 32 -7.86 -2.55 -11.02
C PRO A 32 -8.27 -3.15 -12.38
N GLN A 33 -9.39 -2.69 -12.93
CA GLN A 33 -9.71 -2.95 -14.33
C GLN A 33 -8.75 -2.16 -15.21
N VAL A 34 -8.12 -2.87 -16.16
CA VAL A 34 -7.12 -2.30 -17.07
C VAL A 34 -7.60 -2.53 -18.49
N SER A 35 -7.74 -1.45 -19.27
CA SER A 35 -8.00 -1.56 -20.71
C SER A 35 -6.71 -1.84 -21.46
N GLN A 36 -6.82 -2.56 -22.57
CA GLN A 36 -5.71 -2.74 -23.50
C GLN A 36 -5.31 -1.38 -24.09
N GLN A 37 -4.01 -1.09 -24.10
CA GLN A 37 -3.45 0.21 -24.51
C GLN A 37 -2.66 0.12 -25.81
N THR A 38 -2.21 -1.08 -26.18
CA THR A 38 -1.47 -1.33 -27.41
C THR A 38 -1.70 -2.75 -27.92
N ASP A 39 -1.70 -2.91 -29.23
CA ASP A 39 -1.69 -4.20 -29.94
C ASP A 39 -0.28 -4.56 -30.45
N SER A 40 0.69 -3.65 -30.30
CA SER A 40 2.07 -3.86 -30.72
C SER A 40 2.91 -4.48 -29.61
N VAL A 41 3.86 -5.33 -29.98
CA VAL A 41 4.80 -5.93 -29.02
C VAL A 41 5.82 -4.88 -28.57
N ILE A 42 5.55 -4.24 -27.44
CA ILE A 42 6.43 -3.24 -26.84
C ILE A 42 7.03 -3.84 -25.56
N SER A 43 8.35 -4.06 -25.58
CA SER A 43 9.08 -4.52 -24.41
C SER A 43 9.30 -3.38 -23.42
N LEU A 44 9.07 -3.64 -22.14
CA LEU A 44 9.10 -2.65 -21.06
C LEU A 44 9.87 -3.17 -19.84
N MET A 45 10.92 -2.46 -19.43
CA MET A 45 11.57 -2.66 -18.16
C MET A 45 10.78 -1.95 -17.07
N LEU A 46 10.28 -2.70 -16.09
CA LEU A 46 9.45 -2.16 -15.01
C LEU A 46 10.00 -2.54 -13.64
N ASN A 47 10.16 -1.53 -12.79
CA ASN A 47 10.42 -1.71 -11.36
C ASN A 47 9.59 -0.72 -10.52
N THR A 48 9.47 -1.04 -9.24
CA THR A 48 8.87 -0.15 -8.23
C THR A 48 9.77 -0.06 -7.02
N VAL A 49 9.92 1.14 -6.47
CA VAL A 49 10.74 1.41 -5.30
C VAL A 49 9.95 2.23 -4.28
N ASP A 50 10.25 2.02 -3.00
CA ASP A 50 9.77 2.89 -1.93
C ASP A 50 10.84 3.97 -1.70
N SER A 51 10.53 5.19 -2.13
CA SER A 51 11.43 6.36 -2.04
C SER A 51 11.03 7.31 -0.92
N ARG A 52 10.17 6.88 0.01
CA ARG A 52 9.81 7.67 1.18
C ARG A 52 11.01 7.81 2.11
N SER A 53 11.19 8.99 2.67
CA SER A 53 12.24 9.26 3.67
C SER A 53 11.92 8.68 5.05
N ASP A 54 10.66 8.33 5.29
CA ASP A 54 10.15 7.76 6.55
C ASP A 54 9.25 6.56 6.23
N ALA A 55 9.41 5.48 6.99
CA ALA A 55 8.62 4.26 6.87
C ALA A 55 7.24 4.36 7.55
N THR A 56 7.02 5.40 8.36
CA THR A 56 5.73 5.70 8.99
C THR A 56 4.64 5.86 7.95
N VAL A 57 3.51 5.18 8.16
CA VAL A 57 2.30 5.30 7.34
C VAL A 57 1.13 5.88 8.10
N VAL A 58 1.07 5.76 9.42
CA VAL A 58 0.03 6.41 10.22
C VAL A 58 0.67 7.19 11.35
N ARG A 59 0.19 8.41 11.56
CA ARG A 59 0.55 9.25 12.71
C ARG A 59 -0.73 9.55 13.48
N PHE A 60 -0.73 9.24 14.77
CA PHE A 60 -1.77 9.67 15.69
C PHE A 60 -1.33 10.99 16.32
N ILE A 61 -2.17 12.01 16.18
CA ILE A 61 -1.88 13.39 16.51
C ILE A 61 -2.92 13.89 17.51
N GLU A 62 -2.45 14.36 18.65
CA GLU A 62 -3.25 14.97 19.72
C GLU A 62 -2.57 16.30 20.08
N ASP A 63 -3.34 17.39 20.21
CA ASP A 63 -2.83 18.73 20.51
C ASP A 63 -1.60 19.13 19.64
N GLU A 64 -1.72 18.88 18.33
CA GLU A 64 -0.68 19.15 17.31
C GLU A 64 0.64 18.35 17.49
N LYS A 65 0.67 17.34 18.37
CA LYS A 65 1.85 16.49 18.63
C LYS A 65 1.62 15.07 18.15
N VAL A 66 2.65 14.48 17.54
CA VAL A 66 2.63 13.07 17.15
C VAL A 66 2.82 12.21 18.39
N MET A 67 1.76 11.53 18.81
CA MET A 67 1.73 10.67 20.00
C MET A 67 2.16 9.24 19.69
N ARG A 68 1.82 8.76 18.49
CA ARG A 68 2.14 7.40 18.05
C ARG A 68 2.32 7.34 16.53
N THR A 69 3.27 6.53 16.09
CA THR A 69 3.47 6.19 14.68
C THR A 69 3.25 4.71 14.43
N VAL A 70 2.80 4.37 13.24
CA VAL A 70 2.60 2.99 12.78
C VAL A 70 3.20 2.84 11.39
N SER A 71 3.89 1.73 11.16
CA SER A 71 4.50 1.36 9.88
C SER A 71 3.76 0.19 9.24
N LEU A 72 4.15 -0.14 8.00
CA LEU A 72 3.65 -1.32 7.31
C LEU A 72 4.25 -2.61 7.86
N GLY A 73 3.48 -3.70 7.80
CA GLY A 73 4.00 -5.04 8.07
C GLY A 73 4.92 -5.56 6.97
N GLU A 74 4.74 -5.06 5.74
CA GLU A 74 5.50 -5.47 4.57
C GLU A 74 5.90 -4.29 3.68
N PRO A 75 7.01 -4.40 2.90
CA PRO A 75 7.38 -3.37 1.93
C PRO A 75 6.34 -3.22 0.81
N ILE A 76 5.70 -2.05 0.75
CA ILE A 76 4.67 -1.72 -0.25
C ILE A 76 5.18 -1.81 -1.69
N ALA A 77 6.46 -1.49 -1.92
CA ALA A 77 7.06 -1.57 -3.24
C ALA A 77 6.97 -2.97 -3.86
N ARG A 78 7.05 -4.05 -3.06
CA ARG A 78 6.91 -5.42 -3.57
C ARG A 78 5.49 -5.68 -4.08
N GLN A 79 4.49 -5.29 -3.29
CA GLN A 79 3.07 -5.48 -3.62
C GLN A 79 2.69 -4.66 -4.86
N LEU A 80 3.10 -3.38 -4.91
CA LEU A 80 2.84 -2.52 -6.07
C LEU A 80 3.62 -2.96 -7.31
N ASN A 81 4.86 -3.44 -7.18
CA ASN A 81 5.61 -3.98 -8.33
C ASN A 81 4.87 -5.14 -8.99
N GLN A 82 4.26 -6.03 -8.19
CA GLN A 82 3.44 -7.13 -8.71
C GLN A 82 2.22 -6.59 -9.46
N ILE A 83 1.49 -5.63 -8.87
CA ILE A 83 0.30 -5.03 -9.49
C ILE A 83 0.64 -4.31 -10.78
N TYR A 84 1.70 -3.48 -10.79
CA TYR A 84 2.07 -2.73 -11.99
C TYR A 84 2.61 -3.63 -13.09
N ARG A 85 3.34 -4.70 -12.77
CA ARG A 85 3.73 -5.71 -13.78
C ARG A 85 2.51 -6.39 -14.38
N GLN A 86 1.59 -6.87 -13.55
CA GLN A 86 0.35 -7.51 -14.02
C GLN A 86 -0.51 -6.54 -14.84
N GLY A 87 -0.66 -5.31 -14.38
CA GLY A 87 -1.42 -4.26 -15.06
C GLY A 87 -0.82 -3.91 -16.41
N MET A 88 0.47 -3.62 -16.48
CA MET A 88 1.14 -3.30 -17.75
C MET A 88 1.12 -4.48 -18.73
N THR A 89 1.24 -5.73 -18.25
CA THR A 89 1.02 -6.90 -19.12
C THR A 89 -0.40 -6.95 -19.67
N LYS A 90 -1.43 -6.67 -18.85
CA LYS A 90 -2.82 -6.56 -19.33
C LYS A 90 -3.05 -5.39 -20.29
N SER A 91 -2.29 -4.30 -20.15
CA SER A 91 -2.29 -3.18 -21.09
C SER A 91 -1.66 -3.51 -22.46
N GLY A 92 -0.99 -4.67 -22.61
CA GLY A 92 -0.37 -5.13 -23.86
C GLY A 92 1.16 -5.09 -23.88
N TYR A 93 1.83 -4.69 -22.79
CA TYR A 93 3.30 -4.63 -22.74
C TYR A 93 3.94 -5.97 -22.40
N GLN A 94 5.08 -6.26 -23.03
CA GLN A 94 5.92 -7.40 -22.67
C GLN A 94 6.94 -6.96 -21.61
N ILE A 95 6.85 -7.49 -20.38
CA ILE A 95 7.77 -7.08 -19.32
C ILE A 95 9.11 -7.80 -19.49
N ASP A 96 10.15 -7.06 -19.84
CA ASP A 96 11.51 -7.54 -20.07
C ASP A 96 12.52 -6.65 -19.32
N PRO A 97 13.31 -7.19 -18.37
CA PRO A 97 14.36 -6.44 -17.68
C PRO A 97 15.43 -5.82 -18.59
N SER A 98 15.56 -6.30 -19.84
CA SER A 98 16.56 -5.82 -20.80
C SER A 98 16.02 -4.79 -21.80
N ALA A 99 14.75 -4.39 -21.66
CA ALA A 99 14.11 -3.47 -22.60
C ALA A 99 14.69 -2.05 -22.51
N THR A 100 14.79 -1.38 -23.67
CA THR A 100 15.18 0.04 -23.76
C THR A 100 14.14 0.96 -23.14
N ASN A 101 12.85 0.69 -23.39
CA ASN A 101 11.76 1.44 -22.78
C ASN A 101 11.63 1.01 -21.32
N SER A 102 11.54 1.97 -20.41
CA SER A 102 11.49 1.70 -18.98
C SER A 102 10.52 2.60 -18.24
N VAL A 103 9.98 2.08 -17.14
CA VAL A 103 9.23 2.87 -16.17
C VAL A 103 9.60 2.42 -14.75
N GLN A 104 10.00 3.39 -13.93
CA GLN A 104 10.15 3.21 -12.50
C GLN A 104 9.02 3.92 -11.76
N PHE A 105 8.25 3.16 -10.99
CA PHE A 105 7.27 3.73 -10.07
C PHE A 105 7.91 3.96 -8.70
N GLN A 106 7.86 5.19 -8.20
CA GLN A 106 8.41 5.57 -6.91
C GLN A 106 7.27 5.91 -5.96
N VAL A 107 7.11 5.13 -4.88
CA VAL A 107 6.24 5.53 -3.77
C VAL A 107 6.94 6.67 -3.04
N THR A 108 6.37 7.87 -3.10
CA THR A 108 6.99 9.08 -2.52
C THR A 108 6.23 9.59 -1.31
N HIS A 109 4.93 9.30 -1.22
CA HIS A 109 4.11 9.54 -0.04
C HIS A 109 3.15 8.37 0.15
N LEU A 110 3.01 7.92 1.39
CA LEU A 110 2.03 6.93 1.83
C LEU A 110 1.84 7.20 3.32
N GLN A 111 0.89 8.07 3.67
CA GLN A 111 0.70 8.51 5.04
C GLN A 111 -0.77 8.86 5.30
N SER A 112 -1.25 8.55 6.51
CA SER A 112 -2.50 9.03 7.08
C SER A 112 -2.22 9.68 8.43
N ASP A 113 -2.69 10.91 8.60
CA ASP A 113 -2.68 11.60 9.89
C ASP A 113 -4.05 11.41 10.54
N VAL A 114 -4.08 10.69 11.66
CA VAL A 114 -5.24 10.57 12.55
C VAL A 114 -5.15 11.71 13.56
N ILE A 115 -6.08 12.65 13.48
CA ILE A 115 -6.15 13.83 14.33
C ILE A 115 -7.27 13.59 15.33
N ASP A 116 -6.94 13.50 16.61
CA ASP A 116 -7.94 13.32 17.66
C ASP A 116 -8.75 14.61 17.85
N THR A 117 -10.05 14.43 18.06
CA THR A 117 -11.00 15.49 18.39
C THR A 117 -11.66 15.15 19.73
N THR A 118 -12.40 16.10 20.32
CA THR A 118 -13.04 15.91 21.64
C THR A 118 -13.89 14.63 21.74
N PHE A 119 -14.50 14.18 20.63
CA PHE A 119 -15.42 13.04 20.63
C PHE A 119 -15.10 11.97 19.57
N GLY A 120 -13.96 12.08 18.88
CA GLY A 120 -13.67 11.23 17.73
C GLY A 120 -12.36 11.54 17.06
N TYR A 121 -12.31 11.38 15.75
CA TYR A 121 -11.11 11.60 14.96
C TYR A 121 -11.43 12.10 13.56
N ASP A 122 -10.44 12.77 12.97
CA ASP A 122 -10.34 13.05 11.54
C ASP A 122 -9.09 12.39 10.96
N THR A 123 -9.21 11.74 9.81
CA THR A 123 -8.06 11.25 9.05
C THR A 123 -7.76 12.15 7.87
N LYS A 124 -6.47 12.37 7.60
CA LYS A 124 -5.98 13.01 6.38
C LYS A 124 -4.97 12.09 5.73
N THR A 125 -5.41 11.38 4.70
CA THR A 125 -4.61 10.40 3.99
C THR A 125 -4.09 10.97 2.68
N ARG A 126 -2.82 10.72 2.37
CA ARG A 126 -2.18 11.08 1.11
C ARG A 126 -1.33 9.92 0.60
N ILE A 127 -1.51 9.60 -0.67
CA ILE A 127 -0.67 8.65 -1.39
C ILE A 127 -0.15 9.33 -2.65
N THR A 128 1.15 9.21 -2.90
CA THR A 128 1.78 9.77 -4.10
C THR A 128 2.76 8.78 -4.69
N VAL A 129 2.52 8.40 -5.95
CA VAL A 129 3.42 7.59 -6.76
C VAL A 129 3.94 8.46 -7.91
N THR A 130 5.25 8.46 -8.13
CA THR A 130 5.87 9.15 -9.27
C THR A 130 6.30 8.10 -10.29
N ALA A 131 5.83 8.22 -11.54
CA ALA A 131 6.35 7.44 -12.65
C ALA A 131 7.51 8.19 -13.31
N LEU A 132 8.67 7.54 -13.35
CA LEU A 132 9.83 7.95 -14.12
C LEU A 132 9.94 7.03 -15.33
N ALA A 133 9.37 7.46 -16.45
CA ALA A 133 9.40 6.72 -17.71
C ALA A 133 10.51 7.24 -18.62
N LYS A 134 11.12 6.32 -19.39
CA LYS A 134 12.13 6.63 -20.39
C LYS A 134 11.87 5.79 -21.64
N ASN A 135 12.00 6.41 -22.80
CA ASN A 135 12.13 5.72 -24.08
C ASN A 135 13.51 6.06 -24.68
N ALA A 136 13.74 5.68 -25.94
CA ALA A 136 15.05 5.88 -26.56
C ALA A 136 15.46 7.35 -26.75
N GLN A 137 14.54 8.32 -26.65
CA GLN A 137 14.80 9.73 -26.97
C GLN A 137 14.51 10.69 -25.82
N LYS A 138 13.60 10.34 -24.90
CA LYS A 138 13.01 11.27 -23.94
C LYS A 138 12.81 10.61 -22.58
N THR A 139 12.53 11.47 -21.60
CA THR A 139 12.12 11.07 -20.25
C THR A 139 10.80 11.76 -19.88
N LEU A 140 9.90 11.04 -19.23
CA LEU A 140 8.67 11.56 -18.64
C LEU A 140 8.73 11.36 -17.13
N THR A 141 8.43 12.42 -16.39
CA THR A 141 8.20 12.37 -14.93
C THR A 141 6.77 12.78 -14.68
N LYS A 142 5.94 11.85 -14.21
CA LYS A 142 4.53 12.13 -13.90
C LYS A 142 4.22 11.75 -12.45
N LYS A 143 3.56 12.66 -11.74
CA LYS A 143 3.15 12.46 -10.34
C LYS A 143 1.67 12.13 -10.28
N TYR A 144 1.33 11.01 -9.67
CA TYR A 144 -0.02 10.59 -9.35
C TYR A 144 -0.24 10.81 -7.88
N ASN A 145 -1.25 11.58 -7.52
CA ASN A 145 -1.54 11.94 -6.14
C ASN A 145 -3.01 11.73 -5.86
N ILE A 146 -3.29 10.97 -4.81
CA ILE A 146 -4.64 10.83 -4.28
C ILE A 146 -4.65 11.22 -2.80
N ARG A 147 -5.78 11.79 -2.38
CA ARG A 147 -6.03 12.17 -0.99
C ARG A 147 -7.38 11.61 -0.56
N GLY A 148 -7.47 11.25 0.70
CA GLY A 148 -8.70 10.84 1.35
C GLY A 148 -8.81 11.49 2.72
N SER A 149 -10.03 11.50 3.22
CA SER A 149 -10.33 11.84 4.59
C SER A 149 -11.52 11.01 5.04
N ASN A 150 -11.50 10.65 6.30
CA ASN A 150 -12.57 9.93 6.98
C ASN A 150 -12.70 10.47 8.40
N GLU A 151 -13.91 10.47 8.92
CA GLU A 151 -14.22 10.93 10.27
C GLU A 151 -14.99 9.83 11.01
N GLY A 152 -14.86 9.80 12.33
CA GLY A 152 -15.60 8.83 13.12
C GLY A 152 -15.56 9.13 14.61
N ALA A 153 -16.40 8.42 15.36
CA ALA A 153 -16.38 8.45 16.82
C ALA A 153 -15.24 7.59 17.36
N PHE A 154 -14.71 7.97 18.53
CA PHE A 154 -13.56 7.33 19.18
C PHE A 154 -12.29 7.34 18.31
N SER A 155 -11.25 6.57 18.64
CA SER A 155 -10.08 6.43 17.77
C SER A 155 -10.30 5.33 16.73
N PRO A 156 -9.77 5.45 15.50
CA PRO A 156 -9.93 4.43 14.47
C PRO A 156 -9.18 3.16 14.86
N ASP A 157 -9.79 2.01 14.54
CA ASP A 157 -9.07 0.74 14.54
C ASP A 157 -8.22 0.57 13.27
N PHE A 158 -7.35 -0.45 13.28
CA PHE A 158 -6.47 -0.73 12.15
C PHE A 158 -7.24 -1.10 10.88
N ALA A 159 -8.35 -1.83 11.01
CA ALA A 159 -9.16 -2.27 9.88
C ALA A 159 -9.75 -1.07 9.11
N THR A 160 -10.17 -0.03 9.83
CA THR A 160 -10.70 1.21 9.24
C THR A 160 -9.63 1.93 8.42
N LEU A 161 -8.42 2.04 8.97
CA LEU A 161 -7.28 2.68 8.29
C LEU A 161 -6.83 1.86 7.07
N GLU A 162 -6.74 0.54 7.22
CA GLU A 162 -6.40 -0.38 6.12
C GLU A 162 -7.41 -0.32 4.99
N LEU A 163 -8.71 -0.26 5.30
CA LEU A 163 -9.78 -0.13 4.32
C LEU A 163 -9.63 1.18 3.52
N GLU A 164 -9.38 2.31 4.19
CA GLU A 164 -9.17 3.59 3.54
C GLU A 164 -7.93 3.57 2.62
N PHE A 165 -6.79 3.09 3.12
CA PHE A 165 -5.59 2.96 2.30
C PHE A 165 -5.81 2.09 1.06
N ASN A 166 -6.42 0.92 1.23
CA ASN A 166 -6.64 -0.02 0.13
C ASN A 166 -7.60 0.56 -0.92
N LYS A 167 -8.64 1.29 -0.49
CA LYS A 167 -9.53 2.04 -1.38
C LYS A 167 -8.74 3.07 -2.21
N LEU A 168 -7.98 3.94 -1.55
CA LEU A 168 -7.19 4.99 -2.21
C LEU A 168 -6.11 4.42 -3.14
N LEU A 169 -5.46 3.32 -2.74
CA LEU A 169 -4.51 2.60 -3.59
C LEU A 169 -5.18 2.03 -4.83
N GLY A 170 -6.38 1.45 -4.70
CA GLY A 170 -7.15 0.96 -5.84
C GLY A 170 -7.47 2.07 -6.84
N GLU A 171 -7.96 3.21 -6.35
CA GLU A 171 -8.25 4.39 -7.18
C GLU A 171 -6.98 4.96 -7.83
N LEU A 172 -5.88 5.08 -7.08
CA LEU A 172 -4.60 5.56 -7.62
C LEU A 172 -4.05 4.61 -8.68
N ASN A 173 -4.11 3.30 -8.45
CA ASN A 173 -3.66 2.30 -9.41
C ASN A 173 -4.51 2.32 -10.68
N GLN A 174 -5.83 2.53 -10.56
CA GLN A 174 -6.72 2.71 -11.72
C GLN A 174 -6.27 3.91 -12.56
N GLN A 175 -5.94 5.04 -11.93
CA GLN A 175 -5.43 6.24 -12.61
C GLN A 175 -4.09 5.98 -13.31
N ILE A 176 -3.15 5.33 -12.63
CA ILE A 176 -1.81 5.04 -13.17
C ILE A 176 -1.87 4.09 -14.37
N LEU A 177 -2.57 2.96 -14.22
CA LEU A 177 -2.57 1.87 -15.20
C LEU A 177 -3.44 2.13 -16.43
N ASN A 178 -4.21 3.22 -16.43
CA ASN A 178 -5.04 3.62 -17.56
C ASN A 178 -4.74 5.07 -17.98
N ASP A 179 -3.55 5.58 -17.65
CA ASP A 179 -3.15 6.94 -17.98
C ASP A 179 -2.73 7.04 -19.46
N PRO A 180 -3.51 7.73 -20.32
CA PRO A 180 -3.22 7.80 -21.75
C PRO A 180 -1.90 8.49 -22.04
N GLU A 181 -1.46 9.45 -21.24
CA GLU A 181 -0.20 10.17 -21.46
C GLU A 181 1.00 9.25 -21.21
N LEU A 182 0.95 8.46 -20.13
CA LEU A 182 2.00 7.49 -19.83
C LEU A 182 2.10 6.43 -20.94
N HIS A 183 0.95 5.91 -21.38
CA HIS A 183 0.93 4.91 -22.45
C HIS A 183 1.40 5.47 -23.78
N GLN A 184 0.92 6.65 -24.18
CA GLN A 184 1.37 7.33 -25.40
C GLN A 184 2.87 7.64 -25.36
N PHE A 185 3.42 7.98 -24.19
CA PHE A 185 4.85 8.18 -24.04
C PHE A 185 5.66 6.89 -24.23
N LEU A 186 5.22 5.78 -23.64
CA LEU A 186 5.90 4.48 -23.74
C LEU A 186 5.82 3.84 -25.13
N GLN A 187 4.91 4.31 -25.98
CA GLN A 187 4.71 3.86 -27.36
C GLN A 187 5.51 4.67 -28.40
N GLN A 188 6.13 5.78 -28.00
CA GLN A 188 7.04 6.57 -28.83
C GLN A 188 8.44 5.97 -28.82
#